data_AF-U6DUC4-F1
#
_entry.id   AF-U6DUC4-F1
#
_cell.length_a   1.000
_cell.length_b   1.000
_cell.length_c   1.000
_cell.angle_alpha   90.00
_cell.angle_beta   90.00
_cell.angle_gamma   90.00
#
_symmetry.space_group_name_H-M   'P 1'
#
loop_
_entity.id
_entity.type
_entity.pdbx_description
1 polymer ?
#
loop_
_entity_poly.entity_id
_entity_poly.type
_entity_poly.pdbx_seq_one_letter_code
_entity_poly.pdbx_strand_id
1 'polypeptide(L)'
;MASRGGGRGRGRGQLTFNMEAVGIGKGDALPPSTLQPSPLFPPLEFRPVPLPAGEEGEYVLALKQELRGAMRQLPYFIRPAVPKRDVERYSDKYQMSGPIDNAIDWNPDWRRLPRELKIRVRKLQKE
;
A
#
# COMPACT_ATOMS: atom_id res chain seq x y z
N MET A 1 26.79 -18.61 68.81
CA MET A 1 26.62 -19.92 68.14
C MET A 1 25.75 -19.74 66.91
N ALA A 2 26.10 -20.46 65.84
CA ALA A 2 25.64 -20.28 64.47
C ALA A 2 24.25 -20.88 64.18
N SER A 3 23.56 -20.32 63.17
CA SER A 3 22.76 -21.05 62.17
C SER A 3 22.57 -20.09 60.98
N ARG A 4 23.25 -20.28 59.83
CA ARG A 4 22.87 -21.14 58.70
C ARG A 4 21.43 -20.87 58.27
N GLY A 5 21.07 -20.46 57.07
CA GLY A 5 21.77 -20.36 55.79
C GLY A 5 20.69 -20.39 54.70
N GLY A 6 21.07 -20.08 53.46
CA GLY A 6 20.35 -20.57 52.29
C GLY A 6 19.33 -19.64 51.63
N GLY A 7 19.72 -18.40 51.33
CA GLY A 7 19.06 -17.64 50.25
C GLY A 7 19.33 -18.33 48.92
N ARG A 8 18.37 -19.11 48.41
CA ARG A 8 18.40 -19.80 47.11
C ARG A 8 18.35 -18.78 45.97
N GLY A 9 19.52 -18.27 45.59
CA GLY A 9 19.71 -17.50 44.35
C GLY A 9 19.47 -18.39 43.14
N ARG A 10 18.39 -18.11 42.40
CA ARG A 10 18.07 -18.76 41.12
C ARG A 10 19.09 -18.33 40.06
N GLY A 11 19.77 -19.31 39.46
CA GLY A 11 20.31 -19.28 38.10
C GLY A 11 21.16 -18.07 37.70
N ARG A 12 22.40 -17.98 38.18
CA ARG A 12 23.47 -17.41 37.35
C ARG A 12 23.71 -18.38 36.20
N GLY A 13 23.00 -18.19 35.08
CA GLY A 13 23.28 -18.91 33.84
C GLY A 13 24.72 -18.58 33.43
N GLN A 14 25.61 -19.58 33.44
CA GLN A 14 26.91 -19.42 32.82
C GLN A 14 26.68 -19.16 31.33
N LEU A 15 26.94 -17.94 30.88
CA LEU A 15 27.05 -17.64 29.47
C LEU A 15 28.22 -18.45 28.91
N THR A 16 28.05 -19.01 27.71
CA THR A 16 29.07 -19.84 27.05
C THR A 16 30.27 -19.04 26.52
N PHE A 17 30.29 -17.72 26.73
CA PHE A 17 31.31 -16.79 26.27
C PHE A 17 31.81 -15.88 27.39
N ASN A 18 33.03 -15.35 27.24
CA ASN A 18 33.65 -14.47 28.22
C ASN A 18 33.00 -13.08 28.21
N MET A 19 32.28 -12.71 29.29
CA MET A 19 31.68 -11.38 29.45
C MET A 19 32.70 -10.24 29.41
N GLU A 20 33.88 -10.44 30.01
CA GLU A 20 34.95 -9.43 30.06
C GLU A 20 35.47 -9.07 28.66
N ALA A 21 35.46 -10.03 27.71
CA ALA A 21 35.84 -9.80 26.32
C ALA A 21 34.81 -8.96 25.54
N VAL A 22 33.56 -8.90 26.02
CA VAL A 22 32.48 -8.06 25.48
C VAL A 22 32.44 -6.69 26.19
N GLY A 23 33.34 -6.46 27.13
CA GLY A 23 33.43 -5.19 27.88
C GLY A 23 32.49 -5.10 29.08
N ILE A 24 31.93 -6.22 29.54
CA ILE A 24 31.14 -6.28 30.78
C ILE A 24 32.03 -6.87 31.88
N GLY A 25 32.49 -6.00 32.78
CA GLY A 25 33.34 -6.38 33.90
C GLY A 25 32.60 -7.14 35.00
N LYS A 26 33.38 -7.76 35.90
CA LYS A 26 32.81 -8.39 37.10
C LYS A 26 32.19 -7.33 38.00
N GLY A 27 30.88 -7.41 38.17
CA GLY A 27 30.11 -6.46 38.98
C GLY A 27 29.43 -5.36 38.15
N ASP A 28 29.68 -5.29 36.84
CA ASP A 28 28.94 -4.40 35.96
C ASP A 28 27.47 -4.82 35.83
N ALA A 29 26.61 -3.82 35.71
CA ALA A 29 25.18 -4.03 35.53
C ALA A 29 24.91 -4.58 34.13
N LEU A 30 24.34 -5.78 34.06
CA LEU A 30 23.84 -6.34 32.82
C LEU A 30 22.63 -5.53 32.32
N PRO A 31 22.42 -5.42 31.00
CA PRO A 31 21.22 -4.79 30.48
C PRO A 31 19.98 -5.51 31.02
N PRO A 32 18.91 -4.76 31.34
CA PRO A 32 17.70 -5.35 31.89
C PRO A 32 17.06 -6.29 30.88
N SER A 33 16.45 -7.37 31.38
CA SER A 33 15.66 -8.27 30.54
C SER A 33 14.42 -7.54 30.02
N THR A 34 14.20 -7.58 28.71
CA THR A 34 13.01 -7.02 28.07
C THR A 34 11.79 -7.89 28.38
N LEU A 35 10.91 -7.42 29.28
CA LEU A 35 9.72 -8.16 29.72
C LEU A 35 8.58 -8.16 28.69
N GLN A 36 8.53 -7.15 27.82
CA GLN A 36 7.51 -6.98 26.80
C GLN A 36 8.17 -6.46 25.50
N PRO A 37 7.64 -6.83 24.33
CA PRO A 37 8.11 -6.28 23.06
C PRO A 37 7.84 -4.78 22.99
N SER A 38 8.68 -4.05 22.25
CA SER A 38 8.45 -2.65 21.96
C SER A 38 7.10 -2.45 21.25
N PRO A 39 6.39 -1.34 21.49
CA PRO A 39 5.12 -1.07 20.82
C PRO A 39 5.32 -0.95 19.30
N LEU A 40 4.27 -1.28 18.53
CA LEU A 40 4.27 -1.15 17.06
C LEU A 40 4.51 0.29 16.59
N PHE A 41 4.02 1.26 17.36
CA PHE A 41 4.18 2.69 17.11
C PHE A 41 4.85 3.36 18.31
N PRO A 42 6.19 3.47 18.32
CA PRO A 42 6.88 4.21 19.37
C PRO A 42 6.49 5.69 19.32
N PRO A 43 6.44 6.39 20.47
CA PRO A 43 6.11 7.81 20.50
C PRO A 43 7.19 8.61 19.76
N LEU A 44 6.75 9.54 18.90
CA LEU A 44 7.63 10.44 18.18
C LEU A 44 7.89 11.70 19.01
N GLU A 45 9.14 12.14 19.06
CA GLU A 45 9.54 13.39 19.71
C GLU A 45 9.03 14.62 18.95
N PHE A 46 8.97 14.53 17.62
CA PHE A 46 8.56 15.62 16.74
C PHE A 46 7.27 15.31 15.99
N ARG A 47 6.50 16.37 15.71
CA ARG A 47 5.27 16.29 14.91
C ARG A 47 5.51 16.89 13.51
N PRO A 48 4.78 16.42 12.48
CA PRO A 48 4.80 17.04 11.17
C PRO A 48 4.38 18.51 11.23
N VAL A 49 4.97 19.33 10.35
CA VAL A 49 4.63 20.75 10.22
C VAL A 49 3.19 20.89 9.72
N PRO A 50 2.38 21.83 10.26
CA PRO A 50 1.04 22.11 9.76
C PRO A 50 1.05 22.50 8.27
N LEU A 51 -0.06 22.21 7.58
CA LEU A 51 -0.21 22.64 6.19
C LEU A 51 -0.30 24.17 6.10
N PRO A 52 0.28 24.80 5.06
CA PRO A 52 0.18 26.23 4.86
C PRO A 52 -1.29 26.61 4.62
N ALA A 53 -1.76 27.63 5.32
CA ALA A 53 -3.08 28.22 5.10
C ALA A 53 -2.98 29.34 4.06
N GLY A 54 -4.02 29.49 3.23
CA GLY A 54 -4.11 30.56 2.24
C GLY A 54 -4.94 30.19 1.01
N GLU A 55 -5.44 31.21 0.33
CA GLU A 55 -6.33 31.07 -0.84
C GLU A 55 -5.66 30.30 -1.99
N GLU A 56 -4.36 30.51 -2.22
CA GLU A 56 -3.61 29.80 -3.27
C GLU A 56 -3.61 28.27 -3.06
N GLY A 57 -3.42 27.83 -1.81
CA GLY A 57 -3.42 26.42 -1.45
C GLY A 57 -4.79 25.78 -1.60
N GLU A 58 -5.84 26.50 -1.21
CA GLU A 58 -7.24 26.08 -1.37
C GLU A 58 -7.64 25.99 -2.84
N TYR A 59 -7.23 26.97 -3.65
CA TYR A 59 -7.48 26.98 -5.09
C TYR A 59 -6.86 25.76 -5.78
N VAL A 60 -5.57 25.49 -5.55
CA VAL A 60 -4.88 24.33 -6.14
C VAL A 60 -5.50 23.01 -5.65
N LEU A 61 -5.94 22.96 -4.40
CA LEU A 61 -6.63 21.80 -3.84
C LEU A 61 -7.98 21.55 -4.54
N ALA A 62 -8.78 22.59 -4.78
CA ALA A 62 -10.02 22.49 -5.54
C ALA A 62 -9.76 22.03 -6.98
N LEU A 63 -8.79 22.66 -7.67
CA LEU A 63 -8.40 22.29 -9.03
C LEU A 63 -7.94 20.82 -9.14
N LYS A 64 -7.18 20.34 -8.15
CA LYS A 64 -6.77 18.92 -8.08
C LYS A 64 -7.97 17.98 -7.99
N GLN A 65 -9.01 18.35 -7.25
CA GLN A 65 -10.22 17.54 -7.13
C GLN A 65 -11.02 17.52 -8.43
N GLU A 66 -11.18 18.68 -9.08
CA GLU A 66 -11.83 18.80 -10.38
C GLU A 66 -11.12 17.99 -11.45
N LEU A 67 -9.78 18.10 -11.52
CA LEU A 67 -8.96 17.33 -12.45
C LEU A 67 -9.20 15.82 -12.29
N ARG A 68 -9.29 15.31 -11.07
CA ARG A 68 -9.61 13.89 -10.83
C ARG A 68 -10.96 13.51 -11.42
N GLY A 69 -11.97 14.37 -11.28
CA GLY A 69 -13.30 14.17 -11.86
C GLY A 69 -13.25 14.17 -13.39
N ALA A 70 -12.64 15.21 -13.97
CA ALA A 70 -12.49 15.36 -15.43
C ALA A 70 -11.73 14.19 -16.05
N MET A 71 -10.60 13.78 -15.46
CA MET A 71 -9.77 12.69 -15.98
C MET A 71 -10.52 11.34 -16.03
N ARG A 72 -11.49 11.10 -15.15
CA ARG A 72 -12.33 9.88 -15.17
C ARG A 72 -13.40 9.89 -16.26
N GLN A 73 -13.74 11.07 -16.77
CA GLN A 73 -14.72 11.25 -17.84
C GLN A 73 -14.08 11.25 -19.23
N LEU A 74 -12.77 11.50 -19.31
CA LEU A 74 -12.03 11.46 -20.57
C LEU A 74 -11.97 10.04 -21.15
N PRO A 75 -11.91 9.91 -22.49
CA PRO A 75 -11.84 8.61 -23.17
C PRO A 75 -10.51 7.87 -22.92
N TYR A 76 -9.52 8.55 -22.34
CA TYR A 76 -8.25 7.96 -21.89
C TYR A 76 -8.39 7.14 -20.60
N PHE A 77 -9.53 7.27 -19.89
CA PHE A 77 -9.82 6.46 -18.72
C PHE A 77 -10.36 5.08 -19.12
N ILE A 78 -9.44 4.17 -19.43
CA ILE A 78 -9.77 2.81 -19.82
C ILE A 78 -10.36 2.06 -18.62
N ARG A 79 -11.64 1.70 -18.72
CA ARG A 79 -12.33 0.91 -17.70
C ARG A 79 -12.00 -0.57 -17.85
N PRO A 80 -11.93 -1.33 -16.75
CA PRO A 80 -11.84 -2.79 -16.82
C PRO A 80 -12.99 -3.36 -17.67
N ALA A 81 -12.69 -4.38 -18.46
CA ALA A 81 -13.70 -5.08 -19.24
C ALA A 81 -14.77 -5.66 -18.31
N VAL A 82 -16.04 -5.43 -18.65
CA VAL A 82 -17.17 -5.97 -17.88
C VAL A 82 -17.20 -7.48 -18.12
N PRO A 83 -17.23 -8.31 -17.07
CA PRO A 83 -17.35 -9.76 -17.25
C PRO A 83 -18.66 -10.09 -17.96
N LYS A 84 -18.63 -11.13 -18.80
CA LYS A 84 -19.85 -11.63 -19.44
C LYS A 84 -20.86 -12.01 -18.36
N ARG A 85 -22.11 -11.61 -18.54
CA ARG A 85 -23.21 -11.97 -17.65
C ARG A 85 -23.63 -13.41 -17.93
N ASP A 86 -24.03 -14.13 -16.88
CA ASP A 86 -24.43 -15.54 -16.97
C ASP A 86 -25.77 -15.72 -17.71
N VAL A 87 -26.62 -14.69 -17.71
CA VAL A 87 -27.96 -14.73 -18.30
C VAL A 87 -28.19 -13.46 -19.12
N GLU A 88 -28.55 -13.63 -20.38
CA GLU A 88 -28.99 -12.54 -21.25
C GLU A 88 -30.43 -12.16 -20.90
N ARG A 89 -30.68 -10.87 -20.69
CA ARG A 89 -32.00 -10.36 -20.32
C ARG A 89 -32.49 -9.36 -21.36
N TYR A 90 -33.80 -9.35 -21.60
CA TYR A 90 -34.41 -8.34 -22.47
C TYR A 90 -34.16 -6.89 -21.99
N SER A 91 -33.92 -6.71 -20.68
CA SER A 91 -33.52 -5.42 -20.10
C SER A 91 -32.21 -4.87 -20.66
N ASP A 92 -31.31 -5.74 -21.12
CA ASP A 92 -29.96 -5.37 -21.54
C ASP A 92 -30.00 -4.51 -22.83
N LYS A 93 -31.08 -4.67 -23.62
CA LYS A 93 -31.39 -3.81 -24.77
C LYS A 93 -31.42 -2.32 -24.43
N TYR A 94 -31.78 -1.97 -23.19
CA TYR A 94 -31.88 -0.59 -22.74
C TYR A 94 -30.70 -0.17 -21.84
N GLN A 95 -29.78 -1.07 -21.53
CA GLN A 95 -28.59 -0.80 -20.71
C GLN A 95 -27.35 -0.45 -21.54
N MET A 96 -27.46 -0.43 -22.87
CA MET A 96 -26.37 -0.08 -23.78
C MET A 96 -25.85 1.34 -23.52
N SER A 97 -24.80 1.45 -22.72
CA SER A 97 -24.00 2.67 -22.56
C SER A 97 -22.52 2.37 -22.32
N GLY A 98 -22.06 1.18 -22.73
CA GLY A 98 -20.65 0.80 -22.69
C GLY A 98 -20.10 0.59 -24.10
N PRO A 99 -18.83 0.92 -24.36
CA PRO A 99 -18.16 0.57 -25.60
C PRO A 99 -18.30 -0.92 -25.85
N ILE A 100 -18.81 -1.25 -27.03
CA ILE A 100 -18.95 -2.62 -27.48
C ILE A 100 -17.53 -3.14 -27.71
N ASP A 101 -17.15 -4.20 -27.00
CA ASP A 101 -15.97 -5.04 -27.24
C ASP A 101 -14.66 -4.31 -27.60
N ASN A 102 -13.77 -4.14 -26.62
CA ASN A 102 -12.33 -3.90 -26.81
C ASN A 102 -11.95 -2.74 -27.75
N ALA A 103 -12.91 -1.90 -28.14
CA ALA A 103 -12.72 -0.76 -29.00
C ALA A 103 -12.42 0.44 -28.12
N ILE A 104 -11.28 1.07 -28.37
CA ILE A 104 -10.94 2.35 -27.77
C ILE A 104 -11.84 3.41 -28.45
N ASP A 105 -12.55 4.21 -27.67
CA ASP A 105 -13.50 5.25 -28.17
C ASP A 105 -12.81 6.47 -28.79
N TRP A 106 -11.49 6.54 -28.72
CA TRP A 106 -10.67 7.61 -29.29
C TRP A 106 -9.73 7.07 -30.38
N ASN A 107 -9.39 7.92 -31.36
CA ASN A 107 -8.61 7.51 -32.54
C ASN A 107 -7.14 7.97 -32.43
N PRO A 108 -6.19 7.08 -32.07
CA PRO A 108 -4.76 7.43 -32.07
C PRO A 108 -4.19 7.62 -33.47
N ASP A 109 -3.14 8.45 -33.57
CA ASP A 109 -2.31 8.51 -34.78
C ASP A 109 -1.41 7.26 -34.89
N TRP A 110 -1.88 6.26 -35.63
CA TRP A 110 -1.18 5.00 -35.86
C TRP A 110 0.11 5.11 -36.67
N ARG A 111 0.47 6.28 -37.19
CA ARG A 111 1.78 6.50 -37.83
C ARG A 111 2.89 6.67 -36.80
N ARG A 112 2.55 7.13 -35.59
CA ARG A 112 3.47 7.35 -34.48
C ARG A 112 3.60 6.13 -33.56
N LEU A 113 2.64 5.23 -33.61
CA LEU A 113 2.58 4.04 -32.76
C LEU A 113 3.08 2.78 -33.50
N PRO A 114 3.70 1.83 -32.79
CA PRO A 114 4.02 0.52 -33.34
C PRO A 114 2.78 -0.19 -33.88
N ARG A 115 2.95 -0.99 -34.95
CA ARG A 115 1.84 -1.65 -35.65
C ARG A 115 1.18 -2.75 -34.81
N GLU A 116 1.86 -3.27 -33.80
CA GLU A 116 1.41 -4.32 -32.88
C GLU A 116 0.26 -3.83 -31.99
N LEU A 117 0.19 -2.53 -31.71
CA LEU A 117 -0.85 -1.94 -30.85
C LEU A 117 -2.18 -1.71 -31.56
N LYS A 118 -2.25 -1.92 -32.87
CA LYS A 118 -3.49 -1.75 -33.63
C LYS A 118 -4.53 -2.75 -33.16
N ILE A 119 -5.67 -2.24 -32.68
CA ILE A 119 -6.81 -3.06 -32.29
C ILE A 119 -7.27 -3.87 -33.51
N ARG A 120 -7.31 -5.20 -33.35
CA ARG A 120 -7.85 -6.12 -34.35
C ARG A 120 -9.23 -6.57 -33.87
N VAL A 121 -10.28 -5.98 -34.42
CA VAL A 121 -11.65 -6.44 -34.17
C VAL A 121 -11.82 -7.79 -34.87
N ARG A 122 -11.91 -8.88 -34.10
CA ARG A 122 -12.36 -10.17 -34.64
C ARG A 122 -13.84 -10.04 -34.91
N LYS A 123 -14.24 -10.03 -36.19
CA LYS A 123 -15.65 -10.12 -36.56
C LYS A 123 -16.18 -11.46 -36.04
N LEU A 124 -17.25 -11.44 -35.22
CA LEU A 124 -17.98 -12.66 -34.93
C LEU A 124 -18.48 -13.24 -36.25
N GLN A 125 -18.14 -14.49 -36.53
CA GLN A 125 -18.78 -15.24 -37.61
C GLN A 125 -20.24 -15.45 -37.20
N LYS A 126 -21.16 -15.00 -38.05
CA LYS A 126 -22.59 -15.34 -37.94
C LYS A 126 -22.72 -16.83 -38.25
N GLU A 127 -23.31 -17.60 -37.32
CA GLU A 127 -23.97 -18.88 -37.64
C GLU A 127 -25.23 -18.63 -38.48
#